data_AF-A0A923VH53-F1
#
_entry.id   AF-A0A923VH53-F1
#
_cell.length_a   1.000
_cell.length_b   1.000
_cell.length_c   1.000
_cell.angle_alpha   90.00
_cell.angle_beta   90.00
_cell.angle_gamma   90.00
#
_symmetry.space_group_name_H-M   'P 1'
#
loop_
_entity.id
_entity.type
_entity.pdbx_description
1 polymer ?
#
loop_
_entity_poly.entity_id
_entity_poly.type
_entity_poly.pdbx_seq_one_letter_code
_entity_poly.pdbx_strand_id
1 'polypeptide(L)'
;MPYIAFSIFLIVNTIAQHDVTPFFIYGLVIIVMIIADIYSKGNPARMLLIFASLGITALCIGMLTTGMVSAYAFISVGLFCSTLWPCIFTLSVAGLGKHTGQGSSMLIFMIFGGGIISYLQGILADKIGIQFSYVMGVICFAYLAFYAIKAKAILKTQGIDYDALNAEGGH
;
A
#
# COMPACT_ATOMS: atom_id res chain seq x y z
N MET A 1 16.82 5.34 5.99
CA MET A 1 16.54 5.26 7.44
C MET A 1 15.66 4.08 7.94
N PRO A 2 15.27 3.04 7.16
CA PRO A 2 14.57 1.87 7.73
C PRO A 2 15.51 0.77 8.28
N TYR A 3 16.74 0.66 7.74
CA TYR A 3 17.71 -0.37 8.17
C TYR A 3 18.21 -0.18 9.61
N ILE A 4 18.43 1.06 10.06
CA ILE A 4 18.89 1.31 11.44
C ILE A 4 17.83 0.88 12.46
N ALA A 5 16.56 1.13 12.18
CA ALA A 5 15.45 0.68 13.02
C ALA A 5 15.34 -0.86 13.04
N PHE A 6 15.49 -1.51 11.89
CA PHE A 6 15.45 -2.97 11.78
C PHE A 6 16.66 -3.66 12.46
N SER A 7 17.85 -3.07 12.36
CA SER A 7 19.06 -3.56 13.02
C SER A 7 19.00 -3.41 14.54
N ILE A 8 18.51 -2.28 15.05
CA ILE A 8 18.33 -2.06 16.51
C ILE A 8 17.27 -3.02 17.06
N PHE A 9 16.18 -3.24 16.31
CA PHE A 9 15.09 -4.14 16.72
C PHE A 9 15.52 -5.62 16.74
N LEU A 10 16.34 -6.06 15.77
CA LEU A 10 16.92 -7.40 15.77
C LEU A 10 17.84 -7.63 16.97
N ILE A 11 18.73 -6.67 17.28
CA ILE A 11 19.68 -6.79 18.40
C ILE A 11 18.94 -6.92 19.74
N VAL A 12 17.93 -6.08 19.98
CA VAL A 12 17.11 -6.11 21.20
C VAL A 12 16.34 -7.44 21.33
N ASN A 13 15.89 -8.02 20.21
CA ASN A 13 15.14 -9.28 20.25
C ASN A 13 16.05 -10.52 20.41
N THR A 14 17.27 -10.52 19.87
CA THR A 14 18.26 -11.59 20.13
C THR A 14 18.62 -11.75 21.61
N ILE A 15 18.50 -10.68 22.41
CA ILE A 15 18.77 -10.71 23.86
C ILE A 15 17.55 -11.26 24.63
N ALA A 16 16.35 -11.24 24.05
CA ALA A 16 15.09 -11.57 24.71
C ALA A 16 14.57 -13.01 24.51
N GLN A 17 15.30 -13.89 23.82
CA GLN A 17 14.95 -15.33 23.65
C GLN A 17 13.50 -15.60 23.17
N HIS A 18 12.97 -14.78 22.25
CA HIS A 18 11.74 -15.08 21.52
C HIS A 18 12.04 -15.64 20.12
N ASP A 19 11.25 -16.61 19.67
CA ASP A 19 11.37 -17.29 18.36
C ASP A 19 11.64 -16.30 17.21
N VAL A 20 12.75 -16.50 16.50
CA VAL A 20 13.33 -15.58 15.49
C VAL A 20 12.81 -15.81 14.05
N THR A 21 12.02 -16.86 13.85
CA THR A 21 11.32 -17.19 12.60
C THR A 21 10.37 -16.08 12.08
N PRO A 22 9.64 -15.32 12.94
CA PRO A 22 8.75 -14.24 12.52
C PRO A 22 9.49 -13.03 11.91
N PHE A 23 10.76 -12.80 12.27
CA PHE A 23 11.48 -11.58 11.89
C PHE A 23 12.07 -11.64 10.48
N PHE A 24 12.43 -12.84 10.01
CA PHE A 24 12.97 -13.04 8.65
C PHE A 24 11.94 -12.69 7.56
N ILE A 25 10.66 -12.97 7.80
CA ILE A 25 9.57 -12.65 6.87
C ILE A 25 9.39 -11.13 6.74
N TYR A 26 9.49 -10.36 7.83
CA TYR A 26 9.45 -8.89 7.76
C TYR A 26 10.63 -8.30 7.00
N GLY A 27 11.82 -8.86 7.16
CA GLY A 27 12.99 -8.48 6.35
C GLY A 27 12.76 -8.73 4.86
N LEU A 28 12.13 -9.86 4.51
CA LEU A 28 11.79 -10.21 3.14
C LEU A 28 10.71 -9.27 2.57
N VAL A 29 9.68 -8.93 3.33
CA VAL A 29 8.63 -7.97 2.93
C VAL A 29 9.21 -6.58 2.69
N ILE A 30 10.13 -6.12 3.54
CA ILE A 30 10.84 -4.85 3.37
C ILE A 30 11.73 -4.89 2.12
N ILE A 31 12.43 -6.00 1.85
CA ILE A 31 13.19 -6.19 0.61
C ILE A 31 12.27 -6.15 -0.62
N VAL A 32 11.10 -6.79 -0.56
CA VAL A 32 10.09 -6.73 -1.63
C VAL A 32 9.57 -5.31 -1.83
N MET A 33 9.35 -4.52 -0.76
CA MET A 33 8.99 -3.10 -0.89
C MET A 33 10.09 -2.31 -1.58
N ILE A 34 11.36 -2.53 -1.24
CA ILE A 34 12.51 -1.84 -1.85
C ILE A 34 12.65 -2.23 -3.32
N ILE A 35 12.50 -3.51 -3.65
CA ILE A 35 12.53 -3.98 -5.05
C ILE A 35 11.34 -3.40 -5.83
N ALA A 36 10.15 -3.36 -5.25
CA ALA A 36 8.96 -2.78 -5.86
C ALA A 36 9.14 -1.27 -6.10
N ASP A 37 9.75 -0.54 -5.16
CA ASP A 37 10.07 0.87 -5.28
C ASP A 37 11.09 1.13 -6.41
N ILE A 38 12.18 0.33 -6.45
CA ILE A 38 13.18 0.38 -7.52
C ILE A 38 12.54 0.05 -8.88
N TYR A 39 11.69 -0.97 -8.95
CA TYR A 39 11.01 -1.38 -10.19
C TYR A 39 10.00 -0.33 -10.67
N SER A 40 9.41 0.41 -9.74
CA SER A 40 8.48 1.48 -10.07
C SER A 40 9.15 2.70 -10.69
N LYS A 41 10.50 2.80 -10.63
CA LYS A 41 11.32 3.88 -11.20
C LYS A 41 10.76 5.28 -10.89
N GLY A 42 10.26 5.49 -9.67
CA GLY A 42 9.72 6.78 -9.22
C GLY A 42 8.39 7.22 -9.85
N ASN A 43 7.71 6.38 -10.65
CA ASN A 43 6.38 6.72 -11.17
C ASN A 43 5.29 6.35 -10.14
N PRO A 44 4.58 7.33 -9.54
CA PRO A 44 3.64 7.07 -8.46
C PRO A 44 2.44 6.22 -8.91
N ALA A 45 2.05 6.24 -10.20
CA ALA A 45 0.98 5.41 -10.72
C ALA A 45 1.39 3.93 -10.80
N ARG A 46 2.62 3.64 -11.26
CA ARG A 46 3.14 2.27 -11.27
C ARG A 46 3.34 1.75 -9.86
N MET A 47 3.75 2.64 -8.95
CA MET A 47 4.01 2.29 -7.56
C MET A 47 2.70 1.83 -6.94
N LEU A 48 1.66 2.65 -7.07
CA LEU A 48 0.32 2.34 -6.58
C LEU A 48 -0.22 1.01 -7.14
N LEU A 49 0.01 0.71 -8.43
CA LEU A 49 -0.36 -0.57 -9.03
C LEU A 49 0.35 -1.77 -8.42
N ILE A 50 1.68 -1.69 -8.31
CA ILE A 50 2.50 -2.80 -7.81
C ILE A 50 2.15 -3.07 -6.35
N PHE A 51 2.10 -2.03 -5.52
CA PHE A 51 1.74 -2.16 -4.09
C PHE A 51 0.29 -2.63 -3.89
N ALA A 52 -0.66 -2.18 -4.71
CA ALA A 52 -2.03 -2.68 -4.64
C ALA A 52 -2.13 -4.17 -5.03
N SER A 53 -1.41 -4.59 -6.07
CA SER A 53 -1.39 -6.00 -6.50
C SER A 53 -0.75 -6.91 -5.46
N LEU A 54 0.38 -6.50 -4.86
CA LEU A 54 1.03 -7.22 -3.77
C LEU A 54 0.14 -7.29 -2.52
N GLY A 55 -0.59 -6.20 -2.21
CA GLY A 55 -1.60 -6.15 -1.15
C GLY A 55 -2.73 -7.16 -1.37
N ILE A 56 -3.25 -7.29 -2.58
CA ILE A 56 -4.27 -8.29 -2.93
C ILE A 56 -3.73 -9.70 -2.72
N THR A 57 -2.53 -10.01 -3.23
CA THR A 57 -1.93 -11.33 -3.08
C THR A 57 -1.71 -11.67 -1.59
N ALA A 58 -1.21 -10.72 -0.81
CA ALA A 58 -1.01 -10.92 0.63
C ALA A 58 -2.33 -11.09 1.38
N LEU A 59 -3.39 -10.35 1.03
CA LEU A 59 -4.73 -10.56 1.59
C LEU A 59 -5.30 -11.93 1.24
N CYS A 60 -5.16 -12.37 -0.01
CA CYS A 60 -5.59 -13.71 -0.43
C CYS A 60 -4.86 -14.81 0.35
N ILE A 61 -3.55 -14.68 0.55
CA ILE A 61 -2.77 -15.62 1.37
C ILE A 61 -3.23 -15.57 2.84
N GLY A 62 -3.50 -14.38 3.37
CA GLY A 62 -4.00 -14.19 4.73
C GLY A 62 -5.38 -14.79 4.98
N MET A 63 -6.25 -14.78 3.96
CA MET A 63 -7.58 -15.40 4.00
C MET A 63 -7.53 -16.93 3.89
N LEU A 64 -6.62 -17.47 3.06
CA LEU A 64 -6.50 -18.92 2.82
C LEU A 64 -5.69 -19.64 3.91
N THR A 65 -4.96 -18.90 4.75
CA THR A 65 -4.10 -19.47 5.80
C THR A 65 -4.66 -19.17 7.19
N THR A 66 -4.43 -20.07 8.16
CA THR A 66 -4.83 -19.92 9.56
C THR A 66 -3.61 -19.83 10.49
N GLY A 67 -3.81 -19.33 11.72
CA GLY A 67 -2.75 -19.21 12.72
C GLY A 67 -1.80 -18.04 12.49
N MET A 68 -0.54 -18.17 12.94
CA MET A 68 0.44 -17.07 12.91
C MET A 68 0.75 -16.55 11.50
N VAL A 69 0.63 -17.42 10.47
CA VAL A 69 0.87 -17.04 9.07
C VAL A 69 -0.17 -16.03 8.55
N SER A 70 -1.41 -16.11 9.01
CA SER A 70 -2.47 -15.15 8.67
C SER A 70 -2.17 -13.77 9.26
N ALA A 71 -1.73 -13.72 10.52
CA ALA A 71 -1.32 -12.47 11.16
C ALA A 71 -0.14 -11.81 10.41
N TYR A 72 0.86 -12.60 9.97
CA TYR A 72 1.98 -12.08 9.19
C TYR A 72 1.56 -11.52 7.83
N ALA A 73 0.61 -12.18 7.15
CA ALA A 73 0.08 -11.70 5.88
C ALA A 73 -0.63 -10.34 6.05
N PHE A 74 -1.47 -10.18 7.08
CA PHE A 74 -2.18 -8.92 7.33
C PHE A 74 -1.25 -7.77 7.75
N ILE A 75 -0.23 -8.02 8.56
CA ILE A 75 0.73 -6.98 8.94
C ILE A 75 1.54 -6.53 7.72
N SER A 76 1.90 -7.47 6.83
CA SER A 76 2.58 -7.16 5.56
C SER A 76 1.73 -6.27 4.65
N VAL A 77 0.42 -6.50 4.59
CA VAL A 77 -0.53 -5.62 3.88
C VAL A 77 -0.53 -4.21 4.46
N GLY A 78 -0.47 -4.07 5.79
CA GLY A 78 -0.35 -2.77 6.47
C GLY A 78 0.90 -2.00 6.04
N LEU A 79 2.04 -2.69 5.90
CA LEU A 79 3.28 -2.08 5.41
C LEU A 79 3.15 -1.57 3.98
N PHE A 80 2.55 -2.37 3.07
CA PHE A 80 2.28 -1.91 1.69
C PHE A 80 1.35 -0.70 1.65
N CYS A 81 0.43 -0.58 2.62
CA CYS A 81 -0.51 0.53 2.69
C CYS A 81 0.15 1.88 3.03
N SER A 82 1.29 1.86 3.74
CA SER A 82 1.98 3.08 4.18
C SER A 82 2.40 3.99 3.02
N THR A 83 2.66 3.43 1.82
CA THR A 83 3.12 4.20 0.66
C THR A 83 1.99 4.56 -0.31
N LEU A 84 0.80 3.97 -0.17
CA LEU A 84 -0.33 4.23 -1.08
C LEU A 84 -0.84 5.66 -0.92
N TRP A 85 -0.98 6.15 0.31
CA TRP A 85 -1.52 7.49 0.58
C TRP A 85 -0.71 8.62 -0.08
N PRO A 86 0.63 8.71 0.08
CA PRO A 86 1.40 9.74 -0.62
C PRO A 86 1.32 9.60 -2.14
N CYS A 87 1.30 8.38 -2.70
CA CYS A 87 1.12 8.17 -4.14
C CYS A 87 -0.25 8.67 -4.63
N ILE A 88 -1.34 8.33 -3.94
CA ILE A 88 -2.70 8.81 -4.27
C ILE A 88 -2.75 10.33 -4.19
N PHE A 89 -2.17 10.90 -3.14
CA PHE A 89 -2.14 12.35 -2.96
C PHE A 89 -1.39 13.02 -4.11
N THR A 90 -0.17 12.57 -4.43
CA THR A 90 0.62 13.07 -5.56
C THR A 90 -0.12 12.95 -6.89
N LEU A 91 -0.76 11.81 -7.17
CA LEU A 91 -1.54 11.59 -8.40
C LEU A 91 -2.77 12.49 -8.48
N SER A 92 -3.43 12.75 -7.35
CA SER A 92 -4.68 13.51 -7.30
C SER A 92 -4.46 15.02 -7.38
N VAL A 93 -3.32 15.52 -6.92
CA VAL A 93 -2.97 16.95 -7.02
C VAL A 93 -2.22 17.29 -8.30
N ALA A 94 -1.64 16.28 -8.97
CA ALA A 94 -1.00 16.44 -10.27
C ALA A 94 -2.01 16.95 -11.32
N GLY A 95 -1.66 18.02 -12.02
CA GLY A 95 -2.50 18.61 -13.08
C GLY A 95 -3.57 19.60 -12.62
N LEU A 96 -3.78 19.81 -11.31
CA LEU A 96 -4.83 20.74 -10.81
C LEU A 96 -4.40 22.22 -10.76
N GLY A 97 -3.11 22.52 -10.79
CA GLY A 97 -2.58 23.89 -10.83
C GLY A 97 -3.17 24.82 -9.75
N LYS A 98 -3.93 25.85 -10.16
CA LYS A 98 -4.57 26.80 -9.23
C LYS A 98 -5.62 26.17 -8.31
N HIS A 99 -6.15 24.99 -8.66
CA HIS A 99 -7.18 24.30 -7.88
C HIS A 99 -6.63 23.23 -6.92
N THR A 100 -5.30 23.10 -6.78
CA THR A 100 -4.67 22.09 -5.92
C THR A 100 -5.12 22.18 -4.45
N GLY A 101 -5.36 23.38 -3.92
CA GLY A 101 -5.86 23.56 -2.55
C GLY A 101 -7.27 22.99 -2.35
N GLN A 102 -8.16 23.22 -3.31
CA GLN A 102 -9.52 22.68 -3.29
C GLN A 102 -9.52 21.16 -3.50
N GLY A 103 -8.68 20.64 -4.41
CA GLY A 103 -8.50 19.20 -4.62
C GLY A 103 -7.97 18.47 -3.39
N SER A 104 -6.97 19.03 -2.72
CA SER A 104 -6.42 18.47 -1.47
C SER A 104 -7.46 18.40 -0.35
N SER A 105 -8.34 19.40 -0.28
CA SER A 105 -9.41 19.44 0.72
C SER A 105 -10.47 18.36 0.48
N MET A 106 -10.82 18.11 -0.79
CA MET A 106 -11.71 17.00 -1.17
C MET A 106 -11.08 15.63 -0.90
N LEU A 107 -9.76 15.48 -1.10
CA LEU A 107 -9.04 14.24 -0.75
C LEU A 107 -9.04 13.97 0.76
N ILE A 108 -8.86 14.99 1.59
CA ILE A 108 -8.92 14.81 3.04
C ILE A 108 -10.34 14.40 3.47
N PHE A 109 -11.37 14.95 2.85
CA PHE A 109 -12.75 14.53 3.11
C PHE A 109 -13.00 13.05 2.76
N MET A 110 -12.31 12.51 1.76
CA MET A 110 -12.40 11.08 1.39
C MET A 110 -11.94 10.14 2.53
N ILE A 111 -11.13 10.60 3.49
CA ILE A 111 -10.75 9.80 4.68
C ILE A 111 -12.00 9.34 5.46
N PHE A 112 -13.06 10.15 5.49
CA PHE A 112 -14.33 9.77 6.10
C PHE A 112 -14.94 8.51 5.47
N GLY A 113 -14.80 8.36 4.14
CA GLY A 113 -15.23 7.16 3.42
C GLY A 113 -14.52 5.89 3.89
N GLY A 114 -13.25 6.00 4.30
CA GLY A 114 -12.51 4.88 4.91
C GLY A 114 -13.12 4.41 6.23
N GLY A 115 -13.69 5.34 7.02
CA GLY A 115 -14.42 5.02 8.25
C GLY A 115 -15.69 4.23 7.99
N ILE A 116 -16.45 4.60 6.95
CA ILE A 116 -17.65 3.87 6.53
C ILE A 116 -17.31 2.44 6.09
N ILE A 117 -16.25 2.28 5.29
CA ILE A 117 -15.80 0.95 4.84
C ILE A 117 -15.36 0.09 6.03
N SER A 118 -14.66 0.68 7.01
CA SER A 118 -14.22 -0.03 8.23
C SER A 118 -15.41 -0.48 9.08
N TYR A 119 -16.46 0.34 9.17
CA TYR A 119 -17.70 -0.03 9.84
C TYR A 119 -18.42 -1.20 9.14
N LEU A 120 -18.50 -1.16 7.81
CA LEU A 120 -19.07 -2.26 7.02
C LEU A 120 -18.26 -3.56 7.17
N GLN A 121 -16.93 -3.47 7.19
CA GLN A 121 -16.05 -4.60 7.46
C GLN A 121 -16.30 -5.19 8.85
N GLY A 122 -16.52 -4.34 9.87
CA GLY A 122 -16.85 -4.76 11.23
C GLY A 122 -18.15 -5.58 11.29
N ILE A 123 -19.22 -5.08 10.66
CA ILE A 123 -20.50 -5.82 10.57
C ILE A 123 -20.33 -7.16 9.84
N LEU A 124 -19.50 -7.18 8.79
CA LEU A 124 -19.18 -8.44 8.10
C LEU A 124 -18.44 -9.40 9.03
N ALA A 125 -17.49 -8.92 9.85
CA ALA A 125 -16.71 -9.76 10.76
C ALA A 125 -17.58 -10.48 11.77
N ASP A 126 -18.62 -9.82 12.26
CA ASP A 126 -19.57 -10.40 13.20
C ASP A 126 -20.43 -11.51 12.57
N LYS A 127 -20.63 -11.52 11.24
CA LYS A 127 -21.52 -12.48 10.56
C LYS A 127 -20.79 -13.65 9.88
N ILE A 128 -19.68 -13.38 9.19
CA ILE A 128 -18.97 -14.35 8.34
C ILE A 128 -17.58 -14.71 8.88
N GLY A 129 -17.21 -14.16 10.03
CA GLY A 129 -15.91 -14.37 10.68
C GLY A 129 -14.81 -13.44 10.15
N ILE A 130 -13.82 -13.20 11.00
CA ILE A 130 -12.75 -12.21 10.77
C ILE A 130 -11.99 -12.46 9.47
N GLN A 131 -11.72 -13.72 9.12
CA GLN A 131 -10.95 -14.05 7.91
C GLN A 131 -11.68 -13.68 6.61
N PHE A 132 -12.98 -13.96 6.51
CA PHE A 132 -13.75 -13.65 5.30
C PHE A 132 -14.08 -12.17 5.16
N SER A 133 -14.09 -11.41 6.26
CA SER A 133 -14.29 -9.94 6.19
C SER A 133 -13.19 -9.21 5.43
N TYR A 134 -12.00 -9.81 5.30
CA TYR A 134 -10.92 -9.25 4.48
C TYR A 134 -11.21 -9.26 2.97
N VAL A 135 -12.31 -9.87 2.52
CA VAL A 135 -12.86 -9.65 1.17
C VAL A 135 -13.09 -8.15 0.90
N MET A 136 -13.52 -7.38 1.91
CA MET A 136 -13.66 -5.93 1.77
C MET A 136 -12.32 -5.26 1.45
N GLY A 137 -11.24 -5.69 2.11
CA GLY A 137 -9.89 -5.23 1.81
C GLY A 137 -9.49 -5.53 0.36
N VAL A 138 -9.75 -6.75 -0.12
CA VAL A 138 -9.45 -7.15 -1.51
C VAL A 138 -10.19 -6.24 -2.51
N ILE A 139 -11.46 -5.95 -2.25
CA ILE A 139 -12.25 -5.03 -3.09
C ILE A 139 -11.66 -3.61 -3.07
N CYS A 140 -11.23 -3.10 -1.91
CA CYS A 140 -10.58 -1.80 -1.79
C CYS A 140 -9.27 -1.74 -2.57
N PHE A 141 -8.41 -2.75 -2.46
CA PHE A 141 -7.16 -2.80 -3.20
C PHE A 141 -7.38 -2.98 -4.72
N ALA A 142 -8.40 -3.74 -5.13
CA ALA A 142 -8.79 -3.84 -6.54
C ALA A 142 -9.26 -2.49 -7.09
N TYR A 143 -10.01 -1.72 -6.30
CA TYR A 143 -10.39 -0.35 -6.66
C TYR A 143 -9.18 0.58 -6.76
N LEU A 144 -8.21 0.49 -5.85
CA LEU A 144 -6.95 1.24 -5.93
C LEU A 144 -6.15 0.89 -7.19
N ALA A 145 -6.10 -0.39 -7.56
CA ALA A 145 -5.45 -0.81 -8.80
C ALA A 145 -6.17 -0.20 -10.02
N PHE A 146 -7.50 -0.24 -10.06
CA PHE A 146 -8.27 0.43 -11.12
C PHE A 146 -8.02 1.95 -11.17
N TYR A 147 -8.02 2.61 -10.00
CA TYR A 147 -7.71 4.03 -9.89
C TYR A 147 -6.32 4.35 -10.43
N ALA A 148 -5.31 3.54 -10.14
CA ALA A 148 -3.95 3.75 -10.63
C ALA A 148 -3.85 3.68 -12.16
N ILE A 149 -4.58 2.76 -12.81
CA ILE A 149 -4.66 2.68 -14.29
C ILE A 149 -5.34 3.93 -14.86
N LYS A 150 -6.48 4.33 -14.29
CA LYS A 150 -7.24 5.49 -14.75
C LYS A 150 -6.48 6.79 -14.54
N ALA A 151 -5.86 6.98 -13.38
CA ALA A 151 -5.02 8.12 -13.07
C ALA A 151 -3.84 8.22 -14.04
N LYS A 152 -3.17 7.09 -14.35
CA LYS A 152 -2.11 7.05 -15.37
C LYS A 152 -2.60 7.51 -16.75
N ALA A 153 -3.76 7.01 -17.19
CA ALA A 153 -4.33 7.37 -18.50
C ALA A 153 -4.71 8.85 -18.60
N ILE A 154 -5.28 9.41 -17.53
CA ILE A 154 -5.69 10.82 -17.46
C ILE A 154 -4.45 11.72 -17.46
N LEU A 155 -3.43 11.42 -16.64
CA LEU A 155 -2.19 12.20 -16.57
C LEU A 155 -1.43 12.19 -17.90
N LYS A 156 -1.41 11.04 -18.59
CA LYS A 156 -0.84 10.95 -19.95
C LYS A 156 -1.57 11.85 -20.95
N THR A 157 -2.89 11.97 -20.82
CA THR A 157 -3.72 12.84 -21.69
C THR A 157 -3.48 14.33 -21.40
N GLN A 158 -3.08 14.68 -20.18
CA GLN A 158 -2.72 16.04 -19.77
C GLN A 158 -1.26 16.42 -20.10
N GLY A 159 -0.49 15.55 -20.76
CA GLY A 159 0.91 15.80 -21.10
C GLY A 159 1.89 15.70 -19.92
N ILE A 160 1.42 15.28 -18.74
CA ILE A 160 2.26 15.02 -17.57
C ILE A 160 2.70 13.56 -17.64
N ASP A 161 3.72 13.30 -18.45
CA ASP A 161 4.29 11.97 -18.58
C ASP A 161 5.41 11.78 -17.54
N TYR A 162 5.04 11.22 -16.38
CA TYR A 162 6.00 10.80 -15.36
C TYR A 162 6.99 9.75 -15.88
N ASP A 163 6.70 9.05 -17.00
CA ASP A 163 7.68 8.17 -17.65
C ASP A 163 8.72 8.96 -18.48
N ALA A 164 8.45 10.21 -18.89
CA ALA A 164 9.39 11.08 -19.60
C ALA A 164 10.26 11.93 -18.65
N LEU A 165 9.68 12.46 -17.56
CA LEU A 165 10.41 13.23 -16.54
C LEU A 165 11.51 12.40 -15.83
N ASN A 166 11.27 11.10 -15.63
CA ASN A 166 12.28 10.19 -15.05
C ASN A 166 13.31 9.67 -16.07
N ALA A 167 13.11 9.93 -17.37
CA ALA A 167 14.11 9.68 -18.40
C ALA A 167 15.06 10.89 -18.59
N GLU A 168 14.61 12.12 -18.31
CA GLU A 168 15.43 13.34 -18.40
C GLU A 168 16.25 13.62 -17.11
N GLY A 169 15.80 13.15 -15.95
CA GLY A 169 16.52 13.30 -14.66
C GLY A 169 17.64 12.28 -14.41
N GLY A 170 17.94 11.42 -15.40
CA GLY A 170 18.97 10.39 -15.35
C GLY A 170 20.28 10.83 -15.99
N HIS A 171 20.87 11.93 -15.50
CA HIS A 171 22.26 12.31 -15.75
C HIS A 171 22.88 12.91 -14.49
#